data_AF-A0A1H6X129-F1
#
_entry.id   AF-A0A1H6X129-F1
#
_cell.length_a   1.000
_cell.length_b   1.000
_cell.length_c   1.000
_cell.angle_alpha   90.00
_cell.angle_beta   90.00
_cell.angle_gamma   90.00
#
_symmetry.space_group_name_H-M   'P 1'
#
loop_
_entity.id
_entity.type
_entity.pdbx_description
1 polymer ?
#
loop_
_entity_poly.entity_id
_entity_poly.type
_entity_poly.pdbx_seq_one_letter_code
_entity_poly.pdbx_strand_id
1 'polypeptide(L)'
;MRKSLALALLIGSGTLPAAAEVYQAGSQAAAEFAQQNLAGVYRLQKYFSFGRTVDPGFLRVALDADGNVLFVQNDTPMGLTLQSVDTDNHSANLLDERGGLVTFKSVFGTAKLTLEDGTTHHAIFVRALAPQDIAVVERAYGATQRSEQAATPATPTPAPEPSAEAAKVIRPSFDCLKASTAIEGMICGNAELADLDTRLADAYKWLLGVSDDPAVEKREQIAWIRNKRNACKTVDCLIQAYTDRADDLEATAQYLSKPKEFR
;
A
#
# COMPACT_ATOMS: atom_id res chain seq x y z
N MET A 1 -13.17 -66.67 41.38
CA MET A 1 -12.49 -66.85 40.07
C MET A 1 -13.31 -66.15 39.00
N ARG A 2 -12.61 -65.52 38.03
CA ARG A 2 -13.08 -64.74 36.85
C ARG A 2 -13.34 -63.25 37.05
N LYS A 3 -12.23 -62.51 36.88
CA LYS A 3 -12.13 -61.16 36.29
C LYS A 3 -12.75 -61.13 34.89
N SER A 4 -13.39 -60.02 34.51
CA SER A 4 -13.47 -59.45 33.15
C SER A 4 -14.00 -58.02 33.25
N LEU A 5 -13.11 -57.02 33.27
CA LEU A 5 -12.63 -56.21 32.14
C LEU A 5 -13.61 -55.09 31.72
N ALA A 6 -13.22 -53.86 32.06
CA ALA A 6 -13.78 -52.61 31.56
C ALA A 6 -13.46 -52.41 30.07
N LEU A 7 -14.37 -51.76 29.34
CA LEU A 7 -14.04 -51.09 28.08
C LEU A 7 -14.59 -49.67 28.14
N ALA A 8 -13.75 -48.76 28.65
CA ALA A 8 -13.95 -47.33 28.50
C ALA A 8 -13.63 -46.96 27.05
N LEU A 9 -14.64 -46.46 26.34
CA LEU A 9 -14.48 -45.94 24.99
C LEU A 9 -13.81 -44.55 25.10
N LEU A 10 -12.49 -44.52 25.04
CA LEU A 10 -11.72 -43.30 24.81
C LEU A 10 -11.93 -42.89 23.35
N ILE A 11 -12.83 -41.92 23.11
CA ILE A 11 -12.89 -41.21 21.84
C ILE A 11 -11.61 -40.37 21.79
N GLY A 12 -10.64 -40.83 21.00
CA GLY A 12 -9.40 -40.11 20.78
C GLY A 12 -9.70 -38.73 20.21
N SER A 13 -9.30 -37.69 20.94
CA SER A 13 -9.02 -36.38 20.37
C SER A 13 -7.85 -36.55 19.41
N GLY A 14 -8.17 -36.90 18.17
CA GLY A 14 -7.23 -36.82 17.06
C GLY A 14 -6.78 -35.38 16.94
N THR A 15 -5.54 -35.11 17.30
CA THR A 15 -4.85 -33.91 16.84
C THR A 15 -4.87 -33.94 15.32
N LEU A 16 -5.61 -33.00 14.73
CA LEU A 16 -5.56 -32.70 13.30
C LEU A 16 -4.08 -32.57 12.89
N PRO A 17 -3.68 -33.04 11.69
CA PRO A 17 -2.33 -32.81 11.21
C PRO A 17 -2.06 -31.31 11.20
N ALA A 18 -0.82 -30.91 11.51
CA ALA A 18 -0.34 -29.56 11.23
C ALA A 18 -0.71 -29.24 9.78
N ALA A 19 -1.45 -28.15 9.60
CA ALA A 19 -1.93 -27.76 8.28
C ALA A 19 -0.73 -27.54 7.33
N ALA A 20 -0.92 -27.81 6.03
CA ALA A 20 0.15 -27.77 5.05
C ALA A 20 0.87 -26.41 5.07
N GLU A 21 2.21 -26.40 5.11
CA GLU A 21 3.06 -25.19 5.15
C GLU A 21 2.96 -24.32 3.88
N VAL A 22 2.41 -24.91 2.81
CA VAL A 22 2.11 -24.25 1.54
C VAL A 22 0.64 -24.43 1.21
N TYR A 23 -0.06 -23.32 1.01
CA TYR A 23 -1.47 -23.30 0.61
C TYR A 23 -1.63 -22.81 -0.82
N GLN A 24 -2.49 -23.46 -1.59
CA GLN A 24 -2.84 -23.02 -2.93
C GLN A 24 -3.76 -21.79 -2.88
N ALA A 25 -3.71 -20.98 -3.93
CA ALA A 25 -4.63 -19.87 -4.13
C ALA A 25 -6.10 -20.33 -4.07
N GLY A 26 -6.99 -19.46 -3.60
CA GLY A 26 -8.41 -19.75 -3.40
C GLY A 26 -8.74 -20.56 -2.14
N SER A 27 -7.75 -21.01 -1.37
CA SER A 27 -8.00 -21.58 -0.05
C SER A 27 -8.16 -20.50 1.02
N GLN A 28 -8.99 -20.76 2.04
CA GLN A 28 -9.19 -19.84 3.17
C GLN A 28 -7.87 -19.49 3.87
N ALA A 29 -7.02 -20.49 4.11
CA ALA A 29 -5.72 -20.27 4.75
C ALA A 29 -4.78 -19.38 3.90
N ALA A 30 -4.82 -19.52 2.56
CA ALA A 30 -4.07 -18.64 1.69
C ALA A 30 -4.57 -17.19 1.74
N ALA A 31 -5.90 -17.00 1.74
CA ALA A 31 -6.51 -15.68 1.86
C ALA A 31 -6.19 -15.02 3.21
N GLU A 32 -6.30 -15.75 4.32
CA GLU A 32 -5.96 -15.25 5.66
C GLU A 32 -4.49 -14.85 5.76
N PHE A 33 -3.57 -15.70 5.26
CA PHE A 33 -2.15 -15.38 5.23
C PHE A 33 -1.89 -14.13 4.37
N ALA A 34 -2.48 -14.06 3.18
CA ALA A 34 -2.29 -12.92 2.28
C ALA A 34 -2.81 -11.63 2.91
N GLN A 35 -3.99 -11.65 3.55
CA GLN A 35 -4.57 -10.50 4.23
C GLN A 35 -3.68 -10.01 5.38
N GLN A 36 -3.04 -10.91 6.12
CA GLN A 36 -2.24 -10.57 7.30
C GLN A 36 -0.81 -10.15 6.97
N ASN A 37 -0.21 -10.74 5.92
CA ASN A 37 1.24 -10.66 5.71
C ASN A 37 1.64 -10.02 4.38
N LEU A 38 0.73 -10.01 3.40
CA LEU A 38 0.99 -9.48 2.05
C LEU A 38 0.21 -8.20 1.78
N ALA A 39 -0.98 -8.06 2.35
CA ALA A 39 -1.83 -6.89 2.10
C ALA A 39 -1.24 -5.63 2.73
N GLY A 40 -1.19 -4.55 1.95
CA GLY A 40 -0.59 -3.31 2.39
C GLY A 40 -0.22 -2.37 1.26
N VAL A 41 0.28 -1.21 1.65
CA VAL A 41 0.89 -0.23 0.77
C VAL A 41 2.39 -0.35 0.90
N TYR A 42 3.08 -0.55 -0.23
CA TYR A 42 4.52 -0.69 -0.32
C TYR A 42 5.10 0.37 -1.25
N ARG A 43 6.28 0.91 -0.94
CA ARG A 43 7.04 1.74 -1.89
C ARG A 43 8.02 0.86 -2.64
N LEU A 44 7.89 0.79 -3.97
CA LEU A 44 8.89 0.17 -4.83
C LEU A 44 10.06 1.12 -5.02
N GLN A 45 11.26 0.64 -4.70
CA GLN A 45 12.48 1.39 -4.95
C GLN A 45 12.82 1.35 -6.44
N LYS A 46 13.33 2.46 -6.95
CA LYS A 46 13.71 2.59 -8.36
C LYS A 46 14.83 1.61 -8.69
N TYR A 47 14.55 0.64 -9.56
CA TYR A 47 15.56 -0.23 -10.15
C TYR A 47 15.35 -0.32 -11.66
N PHE A 48 16.46 -0.28 -12.40
CA PHE A 48 16.49 -0.53 -13.83
C PHE A 48 16.69 -2.02 -14.04
N SER A 49 15.72 -2.72 -14.65
CA SER A 49 15.93 -4.09 -15.10
C SER A 49 15.24 -4.36 -16.44
N PHE A 50 15.96 -5.02 -17.35
CA PHE A 50 15.47 -5.56 -18.63
C PHE A 50 14.52 -4.66 -19.45
N GLY A 51 14.87 -3.38 -19.62
CA GLY A 51 14.12 -2.48 -20.49
C GLY A 51 12.73 -2.08 -19.97
N ARG A 52 12.38 -2.44 -18.73
CA ARG A 52 11.23 -1.89 -18.00
C ARG A 52 11.72 -1.06 -16.82
N THR A 53 11.41 0.22 -16.83
CA THR A 53 11.57 1.09 -15.66
C THR A 53 10.44 0.71 -14.70
N VAL A 54 10.76 0.19 -13.51
CA VAL A 54 9.79 0.21 -12.42
C VAL A 54 9.72 1.66 -11.98
N ASP A 55 8.67 2.37 -12.40
CA ASP A 55 8.49 3.74 -11.96
C ASP A 55 8.36 3.75 -10.42
N PRO A 56 9.15 4.59 -9.72
CA PRO A 56 9.04 4.71 -8.28
C PRO A 56 7.59 5.05 -7.92
N GLY A 57 7.09 4.44 -6.86
CA GLY A 57 5.75 4.69 -6.38
C GLY A 57 5.16 3.55 -5.59
N PHE A 58 3.85 3.67 -5.36
CA PHE A 58 3.14 2.78 -4.45
C PHE A 58 2.64 1.53 -5.16
N LEU A 59 3.04 0.38 -4.62
CA LEU A 59 2.42 -0.91 -4.83
C LEU A 59 1.39 -1.14 -3.74
N ARG A 60 0.12 -1.23 -4.12
CA ARG A 60 -0.98 -1.65 -3.27
C ARG A 60 -1.21 -3.12 -3.50
N VAL A 61 -1.15 -3.90 -2.43
CA VAL A 61 -1.47 -5.31 -2.42
C VAL A 61 -2.73 -5.47 -1.58
N ALA A 62 -3.81 -5.93 -2.19
CA ALA A 62 -5.11 -6.11 -1.53
C ALA A 62 -5.72 -7.46 -1.88
N LEU A 63 -6.81 -7.82 -1.21
CA LEU A 63 -7.62 -8.99 -1.56
C LEU A 63 -8.98 -8.54 -2.07
N ASP A 64 -9.54 -9.25 -3.05
CA ASP A 64 -10.94 -9.12 -3.43
C ASP A 64 -11.87 -9.97 -2.55
N ALA A 65 -13.17 -9.91 -2.83
CA ALA A 65 -14.18 -10.66 -2.10
C ALA A 65 -14.03 -12.19 -2.21
N ASP A 66 -13.36 -12.67 -3.26
CA ASP A 66 -13.10 -14.09 -3.52
C ASP A 66 -11.76 -14.54 -2.92
N GLY A 67 -11.02 -13.63 -2.28
CA GLY A 67 -9.72 -13.90 -1.67
C GLY A 67 -8.55 -13.91 -2.66
N ASN A 68 -8.75 -13.41 -3.89
CA ASN A 68 -7.66 -13.25 -4.85
C ASN A 68 -6.82 -12.03 -4.48
N VAL A 69 -5.50 -12.16 -4.59
CA VAL A 69 -4.58 -11.05 -4.30
C VAL A 69 -4.43 -10.17 -5.53
N LEU A 70 -4.75 -8.89 -5.36
CA LEU A 70 -4.69 -7.85 -6.37
C LEU A 70 -3.46 -6.97 -6.15
N PHE A 71 -2.75 -6.68 -7.23
CA PHE A 71 -1.53 -5.85 -7.22
C PHE A 71 -1.74 -4.63 -8.09
N VAL A 72 -1.70 -3.44 -7.50
CA VAL A 72 -1.81 -2.16 -8.22
C VAL A 72 -0.59 -1.30 -7.96
N GLN A 73 0.17 -1.02 -9.01
CA GLN A 73 1.28 -0.08 -8.95
C GLN A 73 0.87 1.24 -9.59
N ASN A 74 0.98 2.35 -8.86
CA ASN A 74 0.68 3.70 -9.38
C ASN A 74 -0.68 3.78 -10.11
N ASP A 75 -1.71 3.21 -9.49
CA ASP A 75 -3.10 3.14 -10.01
C ASP A 75 -3.27 2.20 -11.22
N THR A 76 -2.23 1.46 -11.61
CA THR A 76 -2.25 0.48 -12.73
C THR A 76 -2.18 -0.95 -12.21
N PRO A 77 -3.08 -1.86 -12.61
CA PRO A 77 -2.99 -3.29 -12.29
C PRO A 77 -1.69 -3.90 -12.83
N MET A 78 -1.06 -4.79 -12.05
CA MET A 78 0.20 -5.46 -12.46
C MET A 78 0.01 -6.80 -13.17
N GLY A 79 -1.23 -7.31 -13.29
CA GLY A 79 -1.49 -8.60 -13.95
C GLY A 79 -0.81 -9.79 -13.28
N LEU A 80 -0.62 -9.75 -11.96
CA LEU A 80 -0.04 -10.84 -11.18
C LEU A 80 -1.15 -11.73 -10.59
N THR A 81 -1.03 -13.05 -10.76
CA THR A 81 -2.00 -14.02 -10.24
C THR A 81 -1.36 -14.89 -9.16
N LEU A 82 -1.94 -14.90 -7.96
CA LEU A 82 -1.50 -15.76 -6.87
C LEU A 82 -1.65 -17.25 -7.25
N GLN A 83 -0.60 -18.03 -7.02
CA GLN A 83 -0.61 -19.49 -7.18
C GLN A 83 -0.58 -20.18 -5.83
N SER A 84 0.33 -19.78 -4.95
CA SER A 84 0.46 -20.37 -3.63
C SER A 84 1.06 -19.39 -2.64
N VAL A 85 0.81 -19.63 -1.36
CA VAL A 85 1.51 -18.99 -0.25
C VAL A 85 2.28 -20.03 0.54
N ASP A 86 3.48 -19.67 0.99
CA ASP A 86 4.33 -20.43 1.87
C ASP A 86 4.42 -19.65 3.18
N THR A 87 3.74 -20.19 4.20
CA THR A 87 3.53 -19.47 5.47
C THR A 87 4.79 -19.42 6.31
N ASP A 88 5.68 -20.40 6.17
CA ASP A 88 6.93 -20.45 6.93
C ASP A 88 7.95 -19.46 6.36
N ASN A 89 8.04 -19.40 5.03
CA ASN A 89 8.98 -18.52 4.35
C ASN A 89 8.45 -17.10 4.15
N HIS A 90 7.22 -16.83 4.60
CA HIS A 90 6.51 -15.56 4.45
C HIS A 90 6.50 -15.09 2.98
N SER A 91 6.19 -16.01 2.07
CA SER A 91 6.27 -15.75 0.62
C SER A 91 5.04 -16.21 -0.14
N ALA A 92 4.81 -15.58 -1.27
CA ALA A 92 3.80 -15.94 -2.24
C ALA A 92 4.45 -16.17 -3.61
N ASN A 93 4.01 -17.23 -4.28
CA ASN A 93 4.33 -17.46 -5.69
C ASN A 93 3.18 -16.91 -6.53
N LEU A 94 3.54 -16.06 -7.48
CA LEU A 94 2.65 -15.38 -8.41
C LEU A 94 3.08 -15.74 -9.84
N LEU A 95 2.16 -15.64 -10.79
CA LEU A 95 2.49 -15.66 -12.21
C LEU A 95 2.19 -14.31 -12.85
N ASP A 96 3.10 -13.85 -13.72
CA ASP A 96 2.82 -12.73 -14.63
C ASP A 96 1.90 -13.17 -15.78
N GLU A 97 1.44 -12.22 -16.58
CA GLU A 97 0.52 -12.48 -17.71
C GLU A 97 1.08 -13.43 -18.78
N ARG A 98 2.40 -13.65 -18.79
CA ARG A 98 3.09 -14.58 -19.71
C ARG A 98 3.35 -15.94 -19.08
N GLY A 99 2.94 -16.14 -17.82
CA GLY A 99 3.19 -17.35 -17.05
C GLY A 99 4.56 -17.41 -16.39
N GLY A 100 5.30 -16.29 -16.37
CA GLY A 100 6.60 -16.21 -15.68
C GLY A 100 6.42 -16.14 -14.17
N LEU A 101 7.25 -16.87 -13.43
CA LEU A 101 7.19 -16.92 -11.96
C LEU A 101 7.65 -15.58 -11.35
N VAL A 102 6.87 -15.08 -10.39
CA VAL A 102 7.24 -13.97 -9.52
C VAL A 102 7.07 -14.40 -8.07
N THR A 103 8.14 -14.36 -7.29
CA THR A 103 8.09 -14.64 -5.85
C THR A 103 8.02 -13.32 -5.08
N PHE A 104 6.95 -13.10 -4.33
CA PHE A 104 6.80 -11.99 -3.41
C PHE A 104 7.08 -12.47 -1.98
N LYS A 105 8.14 -12.00 -1.35
CA LYS A 105 8.49 -12.35 0.04
C LYS A 105 8.37 -11.11 0.93
N SER A 106 7.62 -11.18 2.02
CA SER A 106 7.34 -10.06 2.93
C SER A 106 7.87 -10.37 4.32
N VAL A 107 8.84 -9.58 4.80
CA VAL A 107 9.51 -9.82 6.08
C VAL A 107 9.85 -8.48 6.74
N PHE A 108 9.46 -8.32 8.02
CA PHE A 108 9.83 -7.19 8.90
C PHE A 108 9.74 -5.79 8.25
N GLY A 109 8.57 -5.48 7.66
CA GLY A 109 8.32 -4.17 7.06
C GLY A 109 9.04 -3.94 5.72
N THR A 110 9.57 -4.99 5.11
CA THR A 110 10.12 -4.99 3.76
C THR A 110 9.47 -6.09 2.95
N ALA A 111 9.42 -5.93 1.65
CA ALA A 111 9.06 -7.00 0.74
C ALA A 111 10.04 -7.04 -0.43
N LYS A 112 10.10 -8.19 -1.08
CA LYS A 112 11.02 -8.49 -2.15
C LYS A 112 10.29 -9.24 -3.25
N LEU A 113 10.33 -8.72 -4.47
CA LEU A 113 9.78 -9.36 -5.65
C LEU A 113 10.94 -9.92 -6.47
N THR A 114 11.00 -11.24 -6.59
CA THR A 114 12.00 -11.92 -7.43
C THR A 114 11.33 -12.47 -8.68
N LEU A 115 11.80 -12.03 -9.85
CA LEU A 115 11.31 -12.45 -11.17
C LEU A 115 11.97 -13.78 -11.59
N GLU A 116 11.39 -14.41 -12.60
CA GLU A 116 11.90 -15.66 -13.20
C GLU A 116 13.37 -15.57 -13.65
N ASP A 117 13.80 -14.41 -14.13
CA ASP A 117 15.20 -14.17 -14.55
C ASP A 117 16.17 -13.92 -13.38
N GLY A 118 15.68 -14.00 -12.13
CA GLY A 118 16.45 -13.74 -10.91
C GLY A 118 16.53 -12.27 -10.51
N THR A 119 16.02 -11.35 -11.33
CA THR A 119 15.92 -9.92 -10.98
C THR A 119 15.13 -9.77 -9.68
N THR A 120 15.62 -8.91 -8.81
CA THR A 120 14.99 -8.64 -7.52
C THR A 120 14.62 -7.15 -7.40
N HIS A 121 13.38 -6.88 -7.01
CA HIS A 121 12.90 -5.55 -6.64
C HIS A 121 12.59 -5.49 -5.16
N HIS A 122 13.16 -4.50 -4.49
CA HIS A 122 12.90 -4.23 -3.09
C HIS A 122 11.71 -3.30 -2.94
N ALA A 123 10.85 -3.62 -1.98
CA ALA A 123 9.71 -2.84 -1.58
C ALA A 123 9.77 -2.59 -0.07
N ILE A 124 9.35 -1.41 0.36
CA ILE A 124 9.28 -1.05 1.78
C ILE A 124 7.82 -0.99 2.16
N PHE A 125 7.40 -1.73 3.19
CA PHE A 125 6.05 -1.60 3.72
C PHE A 125 5.90 -0.20 4.33
N VAL A 126 4.90 0.52 3.86
CA VAL A 126 4.64 1.90 4.28
C VAL A 126 3.55 1.89 5.36
N ARG A 127 2.41 1.27 5.06
CA ARG A 127 1.27 1.16 5.98
C ARG A 127 0.27 0.10 5.53
N ALA A 128 -0.63 -0.25 6.43
CA ALA A 128 -1.81 -1.03 6.09
C ALA A 128 -2.70 -0.27 5.08
N LEU A 129 -3.51 -1.01 4.31
CA LEU A 129 -4.48 -0.43 3.40
C LEU A 129 -5.51 0.41 4.18
N ALA A 130 -5.76 1.61 3.68
CA ALA A 130 -6.87 2.43 4.12
C ALA A 130 -8.03 2.33 3.10
N PRO A 131 -9.26 2.75 3.45
CA PRO A 131 -10.41 2.65 2.54
C PRO A 131 -10.16 3.29 1.16
N GLN A 132 -9.41 4.38 1.10
CA GLN A 132 -9.03 5.04 -0.14
C GLN A 132 -8.12 4.18 -1.03
N ASP A 133 -7.27 3.32 -0.45
CA ASP A 133 -6.43 2.40 -1.23
C ASP A 133 -7.26 1.26 -1.80
N ILE A 134 -8.20 0.73 -1.01
CA ILE A 134 -9.15 -0.27 -1.48
C ILE A 134 -9.94 0.30 -2.67
N ALA A 135 -10.44 1.53 -2.57
CA ALA A 135 -11.13 2.20 -3.66
C ALA A 135 -10.25 2.40 -4.92
N VAL A 136 -8.94 2.63 -4.77
CA VAL A 136 -7.99 2.66 -5.89
C VAL A 136 -7.88 1.27 -6.52
N VAL A 137 -7.73 0.22 -5.71
CA VAL A 137 -7.62 -1.16 -6.21
C VAL A 137 -8.90 -1.59 -6.93
N GLU A 138 -10.06 -1.36 -6.31
CA GLU A 138 -11.37 -1.64 -6.89
C GLU A 138 -11.59 -0.89 -8.19
N ARG A 139 -11.15 0.38 -8.31
CA ARG A 139 -11.25 1.13 -9.56
C ARG A 139 -10.35 0.55 -10.64
N ALA A 140 -9.10 0.23 -10.28
CA ALA A 140 -8.10 -0.28 -11.21
C ALA A 140 -8.53 -1.63 -11.83
N TYR A 141 -9.14 -2.52 -11.02
CA TYR A 141 -9.63 -3.82 -11.48
C TYR A 141 -11.10 -3.80 -11.93
N GLY A 142 -11.94 -2.93 -11.37
CA GLY A 142 -13.35 -2.76 -11.71
C GLY A 142 -13.60 -1.99 -13.01
N ALA A 143 -12.63 -1.20 -13.48
CA ALA A 143 -12.68 -0.62 -14.83
C ALA A 143 -12.63 -1.70 -15.94
N THR A 144 -12.14 -2.90 -15.65
CA THR A 144 -12.13 -4.05 -16.56
C THR A 144 -13.48 -4.81 -16.56
N GLN A 145 -14.37 -4.55 -15.60
CA GLN A 145 -15.67 -5.23 -15.48
C GLN A 145 -16.90 -4.30 -15.51
N ARG A 146 -16.73 -2.99 -15.70
CA ARG A 146 -17.84 -2.04 -15.70
C ARG A 146 -18.22 -1.59 -17.12
N SER A 147 -18.64 -2.55 -17.94
CA SER A 147 -19.58 -2.28 -19.03
C SER A 147 -21.01 -2.61 -18.63
N GLU A 148 -21.39 -2.48 -17.37
CA GLU A 148 -22.81 -2.49 -17.01
C GLU A 148 -23.02 -1.75 -15.70
N GLN A 149 -24.18 -1.09 -15.60
CA GLN A 149 -24.68 -0.29 -14.49
C GLN A 149 -24.23 1.18 -14.46
N ALA A 150 -25.03 1.89 -15.24
CA ALA A 150 -25.23 3.32 -15.30
C ALA A 150 -25.62 3.93 -13.94
N ALA A 151 -25.30 5.22 -13.87
CA ALA A 151 -25.55 6.15 -12.80
C ALA A 151 -27.02 6.23 -12.37
N THR A 152 -27.22 6.37 -11.06
CA THR A 152 -28.37 7.08 -10.49
C THR A 152 -27.87 8.46 -10.05
N PRO A 153 -28.55 9.57 -10.38
CA PRO A 153 -28.14 10.88 -9.91
C PRO A 153 -28.52 11.00 -8.42
N ALA A 154 -27.51 11.08 -7.55
CA ALA A 154 -27.73 11.48 -6.17
C ALA A 154 -28.05 12.99 -6.15
N THR A 155 -29.23 13.31 -5.61
CA THR A 155 -29.64 14.68 -5.25
C THR A 155 -28.65 15.26 -4.22
N PRO A 156 -28.26 16.55 -4.30
CA PRO A 156 -27.35 17.12 -3.32
C PRO A 156 -28.04 17.27 -1.97
N THR A 157 -27.56 16.51 -0.97
CA THR A 157 -27.78 16.79 0.45
C THR A 157 -27.17 18.16 0.78
N PRO A 158 -27.85 19.04 1.54
CA PRO A 158 -27.31 20.34 1.90
C PRO A 158 -26.06 20.17 2.79
N ALA A 159 -25.07 21.01 2.53
CA ALA A 159 -23.80 21.08 3.25
C ALA A 159 -24.01 21.18 4.77
N PRO A 160 -23.18 20.53 5.59
CA PRO A 160 -23.22 20.74 7.03
C PRO A 160 -22.79 22.18 7.32
N GLU A 161 -23.62 22.90 8.11
CA GLU A 161 -23.23 24.15 8.75
C GLU A 161 -22.00 23.91 9.64
N PRO A 162 -21.05 24.86 9.73
CA PRO A 162 -19.80 24.64 10.44
C PRO A 162 -20.06 24.57 11.95
N SER A 163 -19.93 23.36 12.49
CA SER A 163 -19.76 23.13 13.93
C SER A 163 -18.47 23.82 14.37
N ALA A 164 -18.60 24.74 15.33
CA ALA A 164 -17.49 25.44 15.96
C ALA A 164 -16.65 24.45 16.79
N GLU A 165 -15.73 23.77 16.11
CA GLU A 165 -14.64 23.04 16.73
C GLU A 165 -13.48 24.03 16.96
N ALA A 166 -12.90 24.01 18.15
CA ALA A 166 -11.92 24.99 18.62
C ALA A 166 -10.88 25.35 17.54
N ALA A 167 -10.65 26.65 17.34
CA ALA A 167 -9.76 27.16 16.30
C ALA A 167 -8.32 26.64 16.49
N LYS A 168 -8.02 25.51 15.86
CA LYS A 168 -6.68 24.97 15.72
C LYS A 168 -5.88 25.95 14.87
N VAL A 169 -4.74 26.40 15.38
CA VAL A 169 -3.90 27.37 14.67
C VAL A 169 -3.41 26.70 13.38
N ILE A 170 -3.90 27.17 12.24
CA ILE A 170 -3.52 26.66 10.92
C ILE A 170 -2.12 27.17 10.60
N ARG A 171 -1.14 26.26 10.50
CA ARG A 171 0.27 26.60 10.27
C ARG A 171 0.90 25.63 9.27
N PRO A 172 0.68 25.82 7.96
CA PRO A 172 1.37 25.01 6.96
C PRO A 172 2.87 25.35 6.92
N SER A 173 3.63 24.60 6.10
CA SER A 173 5.08 24.79 5.94
C SER A 173 5.47 26.10 5.22
N PHE A 174 4.47 26.87 4.74
CA PHE A 174 4.65 28.14 4.05
C PHE A 174 3.79 29.26 4.67
N ASP A 175 4.11 30.50 4.29
CA ASP A 175 3.38 31.68 4.74
C ASP A 175 2.06 31.83 3.97
N CYS A 176 0.93 31.65 4.66
CA CYS A 176 -0.40 31.79 4.08
C CYS A 176 -0.68 33.18 3.48
N LEU A 177 0.01 34.23 3.92
CA LEU A 177 -0.11 35.56 3.33
C LEU A 177 0.49 35.63 1.92
N LYS A 178 1.30 34.64 1.55
CA LYS A 178 1.93 34.51 0.23
C LYS A 178 1.26 33.44 -0.64
N ALA A 179 0.16 32.85 -0.17
CA ALA A 179 -0.61 31.89 -0.95
C ALA A 179 -1.10 32.55 -2.25
N SER A 180 -0.82 31.90 -3.37
CA SER A 180 -1.07 32.38 -4.73
C SER A 180 -1.86 31.40 -5.59
N THR A 181 -2.03 30.16 -5.12
CA THR A 181 -2.73 29.10 -5.83
C THR A 181 -3.97 28.62 -5.07
N ALA A 182 -4.95 28.05 -5.78
CA ALA A 182 -6.13 27.45 -5.15
C ALA A 182 -5.76 26.32 -4.17
N ILE A 183 -4.71 25.55 -4.48
CA ILE A 183 -4.16 24.51 -3.60
C ILE A 183 -3.65 25.11 -2.29
N GLU A 184 -2.83 26.15 -2.37
CA GLU A 184 -2.31 26.85 -1.18
C GLU A 184 -3.46 27.47 -0.35
N GLY A 185 -4.49 28.00 -1.02
CA GLY A 185 -5.70 28.48 -0.36
C GLY A 185 -6.44 27.37 0.40
N MET A 186 -6.59 26.17 -0.19
CA MET A 186 -7.18 25.02 0.48
C MET A 186 -6.36 24.58 1.69
N ILE A 187 -5.03 24.56 1.58
CA ILE A 187 -4.14 24.21 2.69
C ILE A 187 -4.25 25.24 3.82
N CYS A 188 -4.24 26.53 3.50
CA CYS A 188 -4.36 27.60 4.49
C CYS A 188 -5.76 27.71 5.13
N GLY A 189 -6.79 27.15 4.50
CA GLY A 189 -8.16 27.13 5.01
C GLY A 189 -8.52 25.86 5.80
N ASN A 190 -7.63 24.87 5.88
CA ASN A 190 -7.92 23.58 6.48
C ASN A 190 -6.78 23.12 7.41
N ALA A 191 -7.10 22.91 8.69
CA ALA A 191 -6.11 22.59 9.72
C ALA A 191 -5.45 21.21 9.52
N GLU A 192 -6.15 20.24 8.93
CA GLU A 192 -5.60 18.91 8.63
C GLU A 192 -4.62 18.98 7.45
N LEU A 193 -4.99 19.68 6.38
CA LEU A 193 -4.09 19.91 5.25
C LEU A 193 -2.83 20.68 5.66
N ALA A 194 -2.95 21.66 6.55
CA ALA A 194 -1.79 22.38 7.07
C ALA A 194 -0.84 21.47 7.86
N ASP A 195 -1.36 20.62 8.74
CA ASP A 195 -0.56 19.63 9.48
C ASP A 195 0.13 18.64 8.54
N LEU A 196 -0.61 18.13 7.56
CA LEU A 196 -0.08 17.22 6.55
C LEU A 196 1.01 17.88 5.69
N ASP A 197 0.86 19.17 5.38
CA ASP A 197 1.88 19.95 4.66
C ASP A 197 3.15 20.11 5.48
N THR A 198 3.04 20.40 6.79
CA THR A 198 4.19 20.40 7.71
C THR A 198 4.85 19.03 7.81
N ARG A 199 4.06 17.97 8.04
CA ARG A 199 4.56 16.58 8.13
C ARG A 199 5.35 16.20 6.88
N LEU A 200 4.79 16.45 5.70
CA LEU A 200 5.46 16.16 4.43
C LEU A 200 6.75 16.97 4.27
N ALA A 201 6.76 18.25 4.67
CA ALA A 201 7.96 19.09 4.60
C ALA A 201 9.09 18.56 5.51
N ASP A 202 8.75 18.12 6.73
CA ASP A 202 9.71 17.54 7.66
C ASP A 202 10.25 16.18 7.16
N ALA A 203 9.37 15.31 6.67
CA ALA A 203 9.74 14.04 6.06
C ALA A 203 10.67 14.24 4.85
N TYR A 204 10.34 15.21 3.99
CA TYR A 204 11.16 15.57 2.84
C TYR A 204 12.55 16.05 3.26
N LYS A 205 12.63 16.91 4.28
CA LYS A 205 13.91 17.38 4.84
C LYS A 205 14.74 16.24 5.41
N TRP A 206 14.10 15.31 6.14
CA TRP A 206 14.78 14.12 6.66
C TRP A 206 15.33 13.26 5.52
N LEU A 207 14.51 12.95 4.51
CA LEU A 207 14.92 12.16 3.34
C LEU A 207 16.13 12.78 2.63
N LEU A 208 16.13 14.10 2.40
CA LEU A 208 17.27 14.79 1.80
C LEU A 208 18.56 14.69 2.64
N GLY A 209 18.44 14.53 3.96
CA GLY A 209 19.58 14.38 4.86
C GLY A 209 20.19 12.97 4.87
N VAL A 210 19.41 11.94 4.50
CA VAL A 210 19.85 10.54 4.52
C VAL A 210 19.99 9.91 3.13
N SER A 211 19.49 10.55 2.08
CA SER A 211 19.58 10.03 0.71
C SER A 211 21.00 10.11 0.16
N ASP A 212 21.43 9.04 -0.52
CA ASP A 212 22.70 8.99 -1.25
C ASP A 212 22.69 9.92 -2.50
N ASP A 213 21.51 10.26 -3.06
CA ASP A 213 21.34 11.21 -4.17
C ASP A 213 20.17 12.19 -3.93
N PRO A 214 20.39 13.27 -3.16
CA PRO A 214 19.36 14.28 -2.91
C PRO A 214 18.84 14.99 -4.16
N ALA A 215 19.55 14.95 -5.30
CA ALA A 215 19.10 15.56 -6.54
C ALA A 215 17.98 14.73 -7.20
N VAL A 216 18.02 13.39 -7.07
CA VAL A 216 16.90 12.52 -7.46
C VAL A 216 15.66 12.85 -6.64
N GLU A 217 15.78 12.90 -5.31
CA GLU A 217 14.65 13.18 -4.42
C GLU A 217 14.00 14.53 -4.69
N LYS A 218 14.80 15.56 -5.02
CA LYS A 218 14.31 16.87 -5.48
C LYS A 218 13.50 16.76 -6.76
N ARG A 219 13.97 16.03 -7.76
CA ARG A 219 13.23 15.85 -9.02
C ARG A 219 11.92 15.10 -8.78
N GLU A 220 11.93 14.06 -7.95
CA GLU A 220 10.72 13.31 -7.61
C GLU A 220 9.70 14.17 -6.85
N GLN A 221 10.14 14.98 -5.90
CA GLN A 221 9.25 15.89 -5.19
C GLN A 221 8.62 16.94 -6.12
N ILE A 222 9.39 17.51 -7.05
CA ILE A 222 8.88 18.44 -8.07
C ILE A 222 7.87 17.75 -8.98
N ALA A 223 8.16 16.51 -9.41
CA ALA A 223 7.25 15.74 -10.24
C ALA A 223 5.94 15.42 -9.49
N TRP A 224 6.01 15.03 -8.21
CA TRP A 224 4.85 14.80 -7.37
C TRP A 224 4.00 16.07 -7.22
N ILE A 225 4.61 17.23 -6.95
CA ILE A 225 3.91 18.52 -6.88
C ILE A 225 3.14 18.78 -8.18
N ARG A 226 3.79 18.60 -9.33
CA ARG A 226 3.19 18.90 -10.64
C ARG A 226 2.08 17.93 -11.03
N ASN A 227 2.30 16.64 -10.82
CA ASN A 227 1.50 15.59 -11.43
C ASN A 227 0.45 15.00 -10.49
N LYS A 228 0.64 15.10 -9.16
CA LYS A 228 -0.28 14.55 -8.16
C LYS A 228 -0.93 15.67 -7.35
N ARG A 229 -0.14 16.47 -6.63
CA ARG A 229 -0.69 17.56 -5.79
C ARG A 229 -1.50 18.56 -6.60
N ASN A 230 -0.91 19.12 -7.65
CA ASN A 230 -1.57 20.16 -8.45
C ASN A 230 -2.70 19.62 -9.36
N ALA A 231 -2.82 18.30 -9.49
CA ALA A 231 -3.94 17.67 -10.20
C ALA A 231 -5.21 17.59 -9.33
N CYS A 232 -5.08 17.70 -8.00
CA CYS A 232 -6.21 17.67 -7.08
C CYS A 232 -7.11 18.89 -7.21
N LYS A 233 -8.43 18.66 -7.09
CA LYS A 233 -9.48 19.68 -7.15
C LYS A 233 -10.32 19.77 -5.88
N THR A 234 -10.10 18.88 -4.92
CA THR A 234 -10.85 18.76 -3.67
C THR A 234 -9.92 18.60 -2.48
N VAL A 235 -10.43 18.93 -1.29
CA VAL A 235 -9.71 18.73 -0.02
C VAL A 235 -9.37 17.26 0.19
N ASP A 236 -10.32 16.35 -0.02
CA ASP A 236 -10.09 14.90 0.16
C ASP A 236 -8.98 14.35 -0.73
N CYS A 237 -8.91 14.82 -1.99
CA CYS A 237 -7.83 14.47 -2.90
C CYS A 237 -6.47 14.92 -2.35
N LEU A 238 -6.41 16.15 -1.81
CA LEU A 238 -5.19 16.68 -1.23
C LEU A 238 -4.81 15.95 0.06
N ILE A 239 -5.76 15.63 0.95
CA ILE A 239 -5.51 14.85 2.16
C ILE A 239 -4.87 13.52 1.77
N GLN A 240 -5.44 12.80 0.80
CA GLN A 240 -4.89 11.54 0.32
C GLN A 240 -3.50 11.73 -0.29
N ALA A 241 -3.33 12.69 -1.21
CA ALA A 241 -2.07 12.91 -1.89
C ALA A 241 -0.93 13.27 -0.92
N TYR A 242 -1.21 14.12 0.07
CA TYR A 242 -0.25 14.50 1.10
C TYR A 242 0.04 13.36 2.08
N THR A 243 -0.98 12.62 2.52
CA THR A 243 -0.80 11.46 3.41
C THR A 243 0.09 10.42 2.75
N ASP A 244 -0.28 9.99 1.54
CA ASP A 244 0.50 9.03 0.76
C ASP A 244 1.95 9.52 0.59
N ARG A 245 2.16 10.80 0.23
CA ARG A 245 3.52 11.30 0.03
C ARG A 245 4.30 11.47 1.33
N ALA A 246 3.67 11.85 2.45
CA ALA A 246 4.35 11.93 3.73
C ALA A 246 4.83 10.54 4.17
N ASP A 247 3.93 9.55 4.11
CA ASP A 247 4.26 8.17 4.47
C ASP A 247 5.39 7.60 3.57
N ASP A 248 5.32 7.90 2.27
CA ASP A 248 6.34 7.55 1.27
C ASP A 248 7.75 8.03 1.66
N LEU A 249 7.85 9.32 1.97
CA LEU A 249 9.10 10.00 2.29
C LEU A 249 9.64 9.53 3.64
N GLU A 250 8.78 9.37 4.65
CA GLU A 250 9.16 8.87 5.98
C GLU A 250 9.69 7.44 5.91
N ALA A 251 8.96 6.52 5.25
CA ALA A 251 9.38 5.12 5.12
C ALA A 251 10.72 5.00 4.38
N THR A 252 10.93 5.85 3.37
CA THR A 252 12.19 5.84 2.60
C THR A 252 13.32 6.46 3.38
N ALA A 253 13.09 7.58 4.07
CA ALA A 253 14.10 8.16 4.94
C ALA A 253 14.51 7.17 6.04
N GLN A 254 13.53 6.48 6.63
CA GLN A 254 13.79 5.43 7.61
C GLN A 254 14.64 4.29 7.03
N TYR A 255 14.29 3.78 5.85
CA TYR A 255 15.07 2.74 5.19
C TYR A 255 16.49 3.19 4.84
N LEU A 256 16.64 4.38 4.25
CA LEU A 256 17.94 4.92 3.85
C LEU A 256 18.82 5.28 5.04
N SER A 257 18.23 5.55 6.21
CA SER A 257 18.96 5.76 7.47
C SER A 257 19.60 4.48 8.04
N LYS A 258 19.18 3.29 7.57
CA LYS A 258 19.81 2.03 7.95
C LYS A 258 21.21 1.92 7.31
N PRO A 259 22.18 1.26 7.97
CA PRO A 259 23.46 0.94 7.36
C PRO A 259 23.30 0.18 6.04
N LYS A 260 24.21 0.37 5.08
CA LYS A 260 24.06 -0.14 3.71
C LYS A 260 23.95 -1.67 3.65
N GLU A 261 24.55 -2.36 4.62
CA GLU A 261 24.48 -3.80 4.79
C GLU A 261 23.10 -4.32 5.23
N PHE A 262 22.21 -3.44 5.73
CA PHE A 262 20.84 -3.75 6.15
C PHE A 262 19.77 -3.11 5.25
N ARG A 263 20.21 -2.52 4.12
CA ARG A 263 19.36 -2.05 3.02
C ARG A 263 19.35 -3.12 1.94
#